data_AF-K5YSJ2-F1
#
_entry.id   AF-K5YSJ2-F1
#
_cell.length_a   1.000
_cell.length_b   1.000
_cell.length_c   1.000
_cell.angle_alpha   90.00
_cell.angle_beta   90.00
_cell.angle_gamma   90.00
#
_symmetry.space_group_name_H-M   'P 1'
#
loop_
_entity.id
_entity.type
_entity.pdbx_description
1 polymer ?
#
loop_
_entity_poly.entity_id
_entity_poly.type
_entity_poly.pdbx_seq_one_letter_code
_entity_poly.pdbx_strand_id
1 'polypeptide(L)'
;MDNELAHGLLVAGEGIETVLSLRCVMPAMPMVAALSAGHLATLLLPEGLRRLYIARDADVAGDRAVASLTGRAIAAGIEAITLSPRLGDFNDDLREFGLAELRANLRVQLAPEDAVRFMVPG
;
A
#
# COMPACT_ATOMS: atom_id res chain seq x y z
N MET A 1 -11.85 -19.80 5.10
CA MET A 1 -11.70 -18.34 4.97
C MET A 1 -10.21 -18.09 4.90
N ASP A 2 -9.59 -18.60 3.85
CA ASP A 2 -8.15 -18.86 3.81
C ASP A 2 -7.70 -18.45 2.42
N ASN A 3 -6.96 -17.34 2.30
CA ASN A 3 -5.82 -17.11 1.38
C ASN A 3 -5.45 -15.63 1.15
N GLU A 4 -6.03 -14.63 1.83
CA GLU A 4 -5.60 -13.24 1.62
C GLU A 4 -4.19 -12.93 2.13
N LEU A 5 -3.65 -13.77 3.03
CA LEU A 5 -2.30 -13.62 3.60
C LEU A 5 -1.32 -14.70 3.12
N ALA A 6 -1.57 -15.30 1.95
CA ALA A 6 -0.79 -16.43 1.40
C ALA A 6 0.74 -16.27 1.49
N HIS A 7 1.24 -15.03 1.65
CA HIS A 7 2.66 -14.69 1.68
C HIS A 7 3.05 -13.75 2.83
N GLY A 8 2.15 -13.50 3.80
CA GLY A 8 2.39 -12.53 4.88
C GLY A 8 2.58 -11.10 4.38
N LEU A 9 1.86 -10.71 3.33
CA LEU A 9 1.96 -9.41 2.66
C LEU A 9 0.59 -8.72 2.62
N LEU A 10 0.57 -7.41 2.82
CA LEU A 10 -0.63 -6.58 2.72
C LEU A 10 -0.26 -5.18 2.26
N VAL A 11 -1.04 -4.60 1.36
CA VAL A 11 -1.09 -3.14 1.15
C VAL A 11 -2.30 -2.57 1.88
N ALA A 12 -2.12 -1.53 2.67
CA ALA A 12 -3.19 -0.80 3.30
C ALA A 12 -3.23 0.63 2.76
N GLY A 13 -4.36 1.06 2.22
CA GLY A 13 -4.58 2.42 1.72
C GLY A 13 -5.69 3.15 2.47
N GLU A 14 -5.68 4.48 2.43
CA GLU A 14 -6.71 5.32 3.06
C GLU A 14 -8.05 5.24 2.31
N GLY A 15 -8.04 5.52 1.00
CA GLY A 15 -9.21 5.54 0.14
C GLY A 15 -9.43 4.28 -0.70
N ILE A 16 -10.67 4.08 -1.19
CA ILE A 16 -10.99 3.00 -2.13
C ILE A 16 -10.32 3.26 -3.47
N GLU A 17 -10.38 4.51 -3.95
CA GLU A 17 -9.78 4.98 -5.20
C GLU A 17 -8.26 4.78 -5.21
N THR A 18 -7.62 5.09 -4.09
CA THR A 18 -6.19 4.83 -3.85
C THR A 18 -5.88 3.34 -4.03
N VAL A 19 -6.62 2.46 -3.35
CA VAL A 19 -6.41 1.00 -3.46
C VAL A 19 -6.73 0.47 -4.86
N LEU A 20 -7.78 0.96 -5.51
CA LEU A 20 -8.12 0.56 -6.87
C LEU A 20 -7.05 0.97 -7.89
N SER A 21 -6.46 2.15 -7.73
CA SER A 21 -5.36 2.63 -8.57
C SER A 21 -4.12 1.72 -8.46
N LEU A 22 -3.78 1.31 -7.23
CA LEU A 22 -2.72 0.33 -6.99
C LEU A 22 -3.06 -1.05 -7.57
N ARG A 23 -4.33 -1.46 -7.49
CA ARG A 23 -4.80 -2.75 -8.03
C ARG A 23 -4.69 -2.82 -9.56
N CYS A 24 -4.77 -1.69 -10.27
CA CYS A 24 -4.49 -1.64 -11.71
C CYS A 24 -3.03 -2.03 -12.04
N VAL A 25 -2.08 -1.76 -11.14
CA VAL A 25 -0.66 -2.10 -11.33
C VAL A 25 -0.32 -3.48 -10.78
N MET A 26 -0.93 -3.87 -9.65
CA MET A 26 -0.62 -5.09 -8.91
C MET A 26 -1.90 -5.90 -8.61
N PRO A 27 -2.55 -6.49 -9.63
CA PRO A 27 -3.88 -7.10 -9.50
C PRO A 27 -3.94 -8.33 -8.59
N ALA A 28 -2.80 -8.96 -8.30
CA ALA A 28 -2.70 -10.12 -7.41
C ALA A 28 -2.21 -9.79 -6.00
N MET A 29 -1.80 -8.54 -5.72
CA MET A 29 -1.31 -8.13 -4.40
C MET A 29 -2.50 -8.00 -3.43
N PRO A 30 -2.46 -8.59 -2.22
CA PRO A 30 -3.49 -8.39 -1.21
C PRO A 30 -3.54 -6.92 -0.78
N MET A 31 -4.75 -6.32 -0.78
CA MET A 31 -4.92 -4.90 -0.43
C MET A 31 -6.20 -4.67 0.35
N VAL A 32 -6.18 -3.70 1.25
CA VAL A 32 -7.35 -3.22 2.00
C VAL A 32 -7.44 -1.70 1.96
N ALA A 33 -8.65 -1.17 1.80
CA ALA A 33 -8.94 0.25 1.98
C ALA A 33 -9.48 0.47 3.40
N ALA A 34 -8.83 1.33 4.18
CA ALA A 34 -9.23 1.64 5.55
C ALA A 34 -10.40 2.65 5.60
N LEU A 35 -10.70 3.31 4.48
CA LEU A 35 -11.75 4.31 4.30
C LEU A 35 -11.53 5.63 5.06
N SER A 36 -10.37 5.80 5.70
CA SER A 36 -9.86 7.08 6.24
C SER A 36 -8.43 6.93 6.79
N ALA A 37 -7.72 8.06 6.94
CA ALA A 37 -6.45 8.15 7.68
C ALA A 37 -6.55 7.57 9.11
N GLY A 38 -7.65 7.87 9.82
CA GLY A 38 -7.86 7.44 11.20
C GLY A 38 -7.98 5.92 11.31
N HIS A 39 -8.79 5.31 10.43
CA HIS A 39 -8.91 3.85 10.38
C HIS A 39 -7.62 3.18 9.91
N LEU A 40 -6.87 3.80 9.00
CA LEU A 40 -5.57 3.30 8.57
C LEU A 40 -4.60 3.23 9.76
N ALA A 41 -4.52 4.31 10.54
CA ALA A 41 -3.66 4.38 11.73
C ALA A 41 -3.95 3.26 12.75
N THR A 42 -5.22 2.84 12.85
CA THR A 42 -5.69 1.82 13.79
C THR A 42 -5.92 0.44 13.16
N LEU A 43 -5.54 0.23 11.89
CA LEU A 43 -5.76 -1.03 11.19
C LEU A 43 -5.26 -2.22 12.01
N LEU A 44 -6.10 -3.23 12.18
CA LEU A 44 -5.70 -4.46 12.87
C LEU A 44 -4.76 -5.24 11.95
N LEU A 45 -3.57 -5.54 12.46
CA LEU A 45 -2.55 -6.28 11.72
C LEU A 45 -2.83 -7.77 11.87
N PRO A 46 -3.09 -8.49 10.78
CA PRO A 46 -3.37 -9.92 10.86
C PRO A 46 -2.18 -10.71 11.41
N GLU A 47 -2.47 -11.83 12.09
CA GLU A 47 -1.43 -12.76 12.51
C GLU A 47 -0.67 -13.32 11.29
N GLY A 48 0.65 -13.48 11.44
CA GLY A 48 1.51 -13.98 10.36
C GLY A 48 1.80 -12.96 9.26
N LEU A 49 1.34 -11.71 9.36
CA LEU A 49 1.82 -10.63 8.49
C LEU A 49 3.33 -10.46 8.69
N ARG A 50 4.08 -10.35 7.60
CA ARG A 50 5.53 -10.16 7.60
C ARG A 50 5.91 -8.80 7.02
N ARG A 51 5.17 -8.32 6.03
CA ARG A 51 5.40 -7.05 5.37
C ARG A 51 4.10 -6.31 5.10
N LEU A 52 4.09 -5.03 5.45
CA LEU A 52 2.99 -4.11 5.29
C LEU A 52 3.44 -2.94 4.41
N TYR A 53 2.79 -2.77 3.27
CA TYR A 53 2.90 -1.56 2.48
C TYR A 53 1.79 -0.59 2.89
N ILE A 54 2.15 0.64 3.22
CA ILE A 54 1.20 1.67 3.66
C ILE A 54 1.09 2.71 2.55
N ALA A 55 0.00 2.68 1.80
CA ALA A 55 -0.30 3.66 0.77
C ALA A 55 -1.00 4.88 1.40
N ARG A 56 -0.27 5.97 1.54
CA ARG A 56 -0.81 7.22 2.06
C ARG A 56 -1.34 8.10 0.95
N ASP A 57 -2.27 8.96 1.31
CA ASP A 57 -2.49 10.19 0.57
C ASP A 57 -1.44 11.23 1.02
N ALA A 58 -1.04 12.13 0.13
CA ALA A 58 0.06 13.06 0.34
C ALA A 58 -0.33 14.31 1.14
N ASP A 59 -0.92 14.10 2.31
CA ASP A 59 -1.34 15.14 3.22
C ASP A 59 -0.92 14.88 4.68
N VAL A 60 -1.26 15.82 5.57
CA VAL A 60 -0.91 15.75 6.99
C VAL A 60 -1.60 14.60 7.70
N ALA A 61 -2.79 14.19 7.25
CA ALA A 61 -3.52 13.08 7.87
C ALA A 61 -2.88 11.74 7.49
N GLY A 62 -2.51 11.57 6.22
CA GLY A 62 -1.79 10.40 5.72
C GLY A 62 -0.42 10.22 6.36
N ASP A 63 0.34 11.30 6.52
CA ASP A 63 1.64 11.26 7.22
C ASP A 63 1.51 10.76 8.67
N ARG A 64 0.48 11.21 9.38
CA ARG A 64 0.20 10.77 10.76
C ARG A 64 -0.24 9.31 10.79
N ALA A 65 -1.07 8.89 9.84
CA ALA A 65 -1.53 7.51 9.72
C ALA A 65 -0.37 6.55 9.48
N VAL A 66 0.53 6.90 8.54
CA VAL A 66 1.76 6.15 8.27
C VAL A 66 2.62 6.03 9.50
N ALA A 67 2.88 7.15 10.20
CA ALA A 67 3.74 7.14 11.39
C ALA A 67 3.19 6.21 12.49
N SER A 68 1.88 6.32 12.79
CA SER A 68 1.20 5.48 13.78
C SER A 68 1.23 4.01 13.40
N LEU A 69 0.83 3.68 12.16
CA LEU A 69 0.74 2.31 11.69
C LEU A 69 2.12 1.65 11.57
N THR A 70 3.12 2.40 11.12
CA THR A 70 4.53 1.96 11.09
C THR A 70 5.03 1.59 12.48
N GLY A 71 4.79 2.45 13.48
CA GLY A 71 5.18 2.16 14.86
C GLY A 71 4.56 0.87 15.39
N ARG A 72 3.28 0.64 15.11
CA ARG A 72 2.56 -0.57 15.50
C ARG A 72 3.05 -1.81 14.77
N ALA A 73 3.33 -1.71 13.46
CA ALA A 73 3.87 -2.80 12.66
C ALA A 73 5.26 -3.22 13.17
N ILE A 74 6.16 -2.26 13.41
CA ILE A 74 7.49 -2.52 13.96
C ILE A 74 7.39 -3.18 15.34
N ALA A 75 6.51 -2.70 16.22
CA ALA A 75 6.29 -3.32 17.53
C ALA A 75 5.80 -4.76 17.45
N ALA A 76 5.12 -5.13 16.35
CA ALA A 76 4.68 -6.49 16.05
C ALA A 76 5.69 -7.31 15.23
N GLY A 77 6.89 -6.77 14.95
CA GLY A 77 7.92 -7.45 14.16
C GLY A 77 7.63 -7.50 12.65
N ILE A 78 6.77 -6.61 12.16
CA ILE A 78 6.35 -6.53 10.75
C ILE A 78 7.18 -5.46 10.05
N GLU A 79 7.72 -5.78 8.88
CA GLU A 79 8.39 -4.80 8.02
C GLU A 79 7.35 -3.83 7.42
N ALA A 80 7.46 -2.54 7.71
CA ALA A 80 6.56 -1.52 7.19
C ALA A 80 7.26 -0.66 6.14
N ILE A 81 6.66 -0.54 4.95
CA ILE A 81 7.18 0.25 3.83
C ILE A 81 6.10 1.24 3.40
N THR A 82 6.43 2.53 3.34
CA THR A 82 5.48 3.55 2.88
C THR A 82 5.50 3.63 1.36
N LEU A 83 4.31 3.62 0.75
CA LEU A 83 4.12 3.96 -0.65
C LEU A 83 3.60 5.39 -0.72
N SER A 84 4.29 6.24 -1.49
CA SER A 84 3.91 7.64 -1.70
C SER A 84 3.55 7.91 -3.16
N PRO A 85 2.43 8.62 -3.41
CA PRO A 85 2.14 9.17 -4.73
C PRO A 85 3.07 10.36 -5.02
N ARG A 86 3.14 10.77 -6.29
CA ARG A 86 3.85 11.98 -6.73
C ARG A 86 2.98 13.23 -6.57
N LEU A 87 1.66 13.09 -6.72
CA LEU A 87 0.65 14.13 -6.52
C LEU A 87 -0.05 13.98 -5.16
N GLY A 88 -1.35 14.27 -5.10
CA GLY A 88 -2.16 14.19 -3.88
C GLY A 88 -2.44 12.75 -3.47
N ASP A 89 -2.93 11.92 -4.40
CA ASP A 89 -3.14 10.50 -4.16
C ASP A 89 -2.71 9.64 -5.37
N PHE A 90 -2.79 8.31 -5.24
CA PHE A 90 -2.42 7.40 -6.31
C PHE A 90 -3.39 7.43 -7.51
N ASN A 91 -4.62 7.88 -7.30
CA ASN A 91 -5.61 8.05 -8.36
C ASN A 91 -5.32 9.31 -9.19
N ASP A 92 -4.85 10.40 -8.58
CA ASP A 92 -4.33 11.58 -9.25
C ASP A 92 -3.13 11.22 -10.13
N ASP A 93 -2.16 10.47 -9.58
CA ASP A 93 -1.02 9.97 -10.35
C ASP A 93 -1.47 9.12 -11.55
N LEU A 94 -2.45 8.23 -11.35
CA LEU A 94 -2.98 7.39 -12.43
C LEU A 94 -3.64 8.22 -13.53
N ARG A 95 -4.41 9.25 -13.14
CA ARG A 95 -5.14 10.12 -14.07
C ARG A 95 -4.21 11.04 -14.84
N GLU A 96 -3.18 11.57 -14.20
CA GLU A 96 -2.25 12.54 -14.79
C GLU A 96 -1.15 11.86 -15.61
N PHE A 97 -0.50 10.83 -15.07
CA PHE A 97 0.68 10.21 -15.69
C PHE A 97 0.40 8.88 -16.39
N GLY A 98 -0.75 8.26 -16.09
CA GLY A 98 -1.14 6.98 -16.66
C GLY A 98 -0.46 5.77 -16.00
N LEU A 99 -0.90 4.58 -16.43
CA LEU A 99 -0.55 3.31 -15.80
C LEU A 99 0.96 2.98 -15.83
N ALA A 100 1.64 3.33 -16.92
CA ALA A 100 3.06 3.01 -17.10
C ALA A 100 3.94 3.79 -16.11
N GLU A 101 3.68 5.09 -15.94
CA GLU A 101 4.40 5.94 -14.98
C GLU A 101 4.08 5.56 -13.53
N LEU A 102 2.79 5.31 -13.22
CA LEU A 102 2.40 4.81 -11.91
C LEU A 102 3.13 3.50 -11.57
N ARG A 103 3.22 2.57 -12.53
CA ARG A 103 3.96 1.31 -12.37
C ARG A 103 5.45 1.56 -12.13
N ALA A 104 6.08 2.44 -12.92
CA ALA A 104 7.50 2.76 -12.74
C ALA A 104 7.77 3.38 -11.36
N ASN A 105 6.88 4.28 -10.90
CA ASN A 105 6.96 4.89 -9.58
C ASN A 105 6.83 3.86 -8.45
N LEU A 106 5.87 2.94 -8.54
CA LEU A 106 5.68 1.89 -7.52
C LEU A 106 6.82 0.88 -7.53
N ARG A 107 7.42 0.58 -8.70
CA ARG A 107 8.46 -0.45 -8.82
C ARG A 107 9.69 -0.16 -7.98
N VAL A 108 10.04 1.12 -7.86
CA VAL A 108 11.20 1.55 -7.07
C VAL A 108 10.91 1.67 -5.58
N GLN A 109 9.65 1.64 -5.17
CA GLN A 109 9.22 1.74 -3.78
C GLN A 109 8.96 0.37 -3.13
N LEU A 110 8.66 -0.66 -3.92
CA LEU A 110 8.48 -2.02 -3.43
C LEU A 110 9.82 -2.70 -3.12
N ALA A 111 9.80 -3.67 -2.21
CA ALA A 111 10.89 -4.62 -2.09
C ALA A 111 11.10 -5.35 -3.44
N PRO A 112 12.35 -5.56 -3.90
CA PRO A 112 12.61 -6.11 -5.23
C PRO A 112 11.89 -7.44 -5.51
N GLU A 113 11.82 -8.33 -4.52
CA GLU A 113 11.14 -9.63 -4.63
C GLU A 113 9.63 -9.49 -4.83
N ASP A 114 8.99 -8.49 -4.21
CA ASP A 114 7.57 -8.23 -4.36
C ASP A 114 7.27 -7.53 -5.69
N ALA A 115 8.16 -6.64 -6.12
CA ALA A 115 8.07 -6.00 -7.42
C ALA A 115 8.15 -7.02 -8.56
N VAL A 116 9.03 -8.03 -8.45
CA VAL A 116 9.12 -9.15 -9.41
C VAL A 116 7.85 -9.99 -9.38
N ARG A 117 7.28 -10.19 -8.20
CA ARG A 117 6.17 -11.11 -7.99
C ARG A 117 4.80 -10.55 -8.39
N PHE A 118 4.54 -9.28 -8.09
CA PHE A 118 3.19 -8.71 -8.18
C PHE A 118 3.01 -7.70 -9.30
N MET A 119 4.10 -7.21 -9.92
CA MET A 119 3.97 -6.35 -11.09
C MET A 119 3.85 -7.21 -12.34
N VAL A 120 2.69 -7.13 -12.99
CA VAL A 120 2.47 -7.78 -14.29
C VAL A 120 3.44 -7.16 -15.31
N PRO A 121 4.13 -7.97 -16.13
CA PRO A 121 4.81 -7.45 -17.31
C PRO A 121 3.73 -6.83 -18.22
N GLY A 122 3.77 -5.51 -18.39
CA GLY A 122 2.94 -4.82 -19.38
C GLY A 122 3.46 -5.02 -20.78
#